data_AF-A0A354C5B7-F1
#
_entry.id   AF-A0A354C5B7-F1
#
_cell.length_a   1.000
_cell.length_b   1.000
_cell.length_c   1.000
_cell.angle_alpha   90.00
_cell.angle_beta   90.00
_cell.angle_gamma   90.00
#
_symmetry.space_group_name_H-M   'P 1'
#
loop_
_entity.id
_entity.type
_entity.pdbx_description
1 polymer ?
#
loop_
_entity_poly.entity_id
_entity_poly.type
_entity_poly.pdbx_seq_one_letter_code
_entity_poly.pdbx_strand_id
1 'polypeptide(L)' 'MENHKALIKEIQTKFDKKVKENEISLLEYWKSHLDKVLSMRPEGIASLQLQIKKISDMMENRIKILKKG' A
#
# COMPACT_ATOMS: atom_id res chain seq x y z
N MET A 1 -6.82 -24.59 -29.76
CA MET A 1 -7.36 -24.61 -28.38
C MET A 1 -6.26 -24.58 -27.33
N GLU A 2 -5.20 -25.41 -27.43
CA GLU A 2 -4.02 -25.38 -26.53
C GLU A 2 -3.35 -24.00 -26.39
N ASN A 3 -3.07 -23.31 -27.51
CA ASN A 3 -2.44 -21.97 -27.49
C ASN A 3 -3.24 -20.91 -26.72
N HIS A 4 -4.57 -21.00 -26.75
CA HIS A 4 -5.43 -20.04 -26.04
C HIS A 4 -5.37 -20.27 -24.53
N LYS A 5 -5.30 -21.53 -24.11
CA LYS A 5 -5.17 -21.92 -22.69
C LYS A 5 -3.80 -21.54 -22.12
N ALA A 6 -2.73 -21.72 -22.90
CA ALA A 6 -1.39 -21.29 -22.53
C ALA A 6 -1.31 -19.76 -22.36
N LEU A 7 -1.90 -19.01 -23.30
CA LEU A 7 -1.96 -17.54 -23.23
C LEU A 7 -2.73 -17.03 -21.99
N ILE A 8 -3.90 -17.61 -21.70
CA ILE A 8 -4.69 -17.25 -20.51
C ILE A 8 -3.89 -17.51 -19.22
N LYS A 9 -3.18 -18.64 -19.14
CA LYS A 9 -2.34 -18.98 -17.99
C LYS A 9 -1.18 -18.00 -17.81
N GLU A 10 -0.55 -17.57 -18.91
CA GLU A 10 0.51 -16.57 -18.89
C GLU A 10 -0.01 -15.22 -18.39
N ILE A 11 -1.17 -14.77 -18.90
CA ILE A 11 -1.82 -13.54 -18.47
C ILE A 11 -2.16 -13.60 -16.97
N GLN A 12 -2.75 -14.70 -16.50
CA GLN A 12 -3.07 -14.88 -15.09
C GLN A 12 -1.81 -14.79 -14.22
N THR A 13 -0.72 -15.46 -14.63
CA THR A 13 0.55 -15.44 -13.89
C THR A 13 1.13 -14.02 -13.80
N LYS A 14 1.09 -13.27 -14.90
CA LYS A 14 1.54 -11.87 -14.93
C LYS A 14 0.66 -10.98 -14.05
N PHE A 15 -0.65 -11.19 -14.07
CA PHE A 15 -1.60 -10.45 -13.24
C PHE A 15 -1.36 -10.72 -11.76
N ASP A 16 -1.26 -11.99 -11.35
CA ASP A 16 -1.01 -12.38 -9.96
C ASP A 16 0.32 -11.79 -9.45
N LYS A 17 1.36 -11.84 -10.30
CA LYS A 17 2.65 -11.20 -10.00
C LYS A 17 2.49 -9.69 -9.79
N LYS A 18 1.75 -9.01 -10.68
CA LYS A 18 1.54 -7.57 -10.59
C LYS A 18 0.73 -7.18 -9.34
N VAL A 19 -0.26 -7.96 -8.97
CA VAL A 19 -1.05 -7.76 -7.73
C VAL A 19 -0.15 -7.86 -6.51
N LYS A 20 0.68 -8.92 -6.42
CA LYS A 20 1.64 -9.10 -5.32
C LYS A 20 2.65 -7.96 -5.23
N GLU A 21 3.23 -7.55 -6.35
CA GLU A 21 4.18 -6.42 -6.40
C GLU A 21 3.54 -5.12 -5.92
N ASN A 22 2.31 -4.84 -6.36
CA ASN A 22 1.58 -3.65 -5.93
C ASN A 22 1.25 -3.68 -4.43
N GLU A 23 0.88 -4.85 -3.89
CA GLU A 23 0.63 -5.03 -2.45
C GLU A 23 1.90 -4.79 -1.63
N ILE A 24 3.02 -5.40 -2.03
CA ILE A 24 4.33 -5.20 -1.39
C ILE A 24 4.71 -3.72 -1.39
N SER A 25 4.65 -3.05 -2.54
CA SER A 25 4.97 -1.63 -2.65
C SER A 25 4.10 -0.74 -1.75
N LEU A 26 2.81 -1.09 -1.61
CA LEU A 26 1.90 -0.36 -0.73
C LEU A 26 2.28 -0.56 0.75
N LEU A 27 2.60 -1.79 1.15
CA LEU A 27 3.03 -2.10 2.52
C LEU A 27 4.36 -1.42 2.87
N GLU A 28 5.34 -1.46 1.98
CA GLU A 28 6.64 -0.80 2.15
C GLU A 28 6.47 0.72 2.30
N TYR A 29 5.61 1.32 1.48
CA TYR A 29 5.28 2.74 1.58
C TYR A 29 4.75 3.09 2.97
N TRP A 30 3.71 2.42 3.45
CA TRP A 30 3.13 2.72 4.77
C TRP A 30 4.07 2.39 5.93
N LYS A 31 4.82 1.29 5.82
CA LYS A 31 5.85 0.95 6.81
C LYS A 31 6.88 2.08 6.91
N SER A 32 7.38 2.60 5.78
CA SER A 32 8.37 3.68 5.78
C SER A 32 7.84 4.96 6.45
N HIS A 33 6.55 5.26 6.31
CA HIS A 33 5.90 6.38 6.97
C HIS A 33 5.80 6.16 8.48
N LEU A 34 5.47 4.95 8.93
CA LEU A 34 5.46 4.59 10.34
C LEU A 34 6.86 4.62 10.96
N ASP A 35 7.87 4.05 10.27
CA ASP A 35 9.28 4.07 10.72
C ASP A 35 9.79 5.51 10.91
N LYS A 36 9.39 6.45 10.03
CA LYS A 36 9.69 7.87 10.20
C LYS A 36 9.10 8.41 11.49
N VAL A 37 7.83 8.12 11.79
CA VAL A 37 7.20 8.57 13.05
C VAL A 37 7.86 7.94 14.28
N LEU A 38 8.27 6.68 14.20
CA LEU A 38 8.98 6.00 15.30
C LEU A 38 10.39 6.56 15.54
N SER A 39 11.07 7.02 14.49
CA SER A 39 12.40 7.65 14.60
C SER A 39 12.34 9.12 15.01
N MET A 40 11.18 9.76 14.94
CA MET A 40 10.97 11.08 15.52
C MET A 40 11.07 11.00 17.05
N ARG A 41 11.66 12.02 17.68
CA ARG A 41 11.55 12.25 19.12
C ARG A 41 10.44 13.28 19.34
N PRO A 42 9.16 12.88 19.42
CA PRO A 42 8.08 13.84 19.62
C PRO A 42 8.23 14.53 20.97
N GLU A 43 8.01 15.83 21.00
CA GLU A 43 8.06 16.66 22.23
C GLU A 43 6.95 16.31 23.23
N GLY A 44 6.01 15.43 22.86
CA GLY A 44 4.96 14.91 23.70
C GLY A 44 3.95 14.03 22.95
N ILE A 45 3.04 13.39 23.69
CA ILE A 45 2.05 12.44 23.16
C ILE A 45 1.14 13.09 22.09
N ALA A 46 0.76 14.37 22.27
CA ALA A 46 -0.07 15.08 21.29
C ALA A 46 0.61 15.22 19.92
N SER A 47 1.91 15.47 19.89
CA SER A 47 2.69 15.55 18.64
C SER A 47 2.74 14.20 17.94
N LEU A 48 2.93 13.11 18.69
CA LEU A 48 2.87 11.75 18.15
C LEU A 48 1.49 11.41 17.57
N GLN A 49 0.41 11.72 18.29
CA GLN A 49 -0.97 11.50 17.84
C GLN A 49 -1.26 12.24 16.53
N LEU A 50 -0.77 13.48 16.38
CA LEU A 50 -0.95 14.26 15.16
C LEU A 50 -0.24 13.61 13.97
N GLN A 51 0.98 13.09 14.15
CA GLN A 51 1.73 12.41 13.08
C GLN A 51 1.04 11.10 12.66
N ILE A 52 0.56 10.30 13.62
CA ILE A 52 -0.21 9.09 13.34
C ILE A 52 -1.50 9.43 12.59
N LYS A 53 -2.23 10.47 13.02
CA LYS A 53 -3.45 10.91 12.34
C LYS A 53 -3.20 11.31 10.90
N LYS A 54 -2.11 12.04 10.60
CA LYS A 54 -1.74 12.39 9.22
C LYS A 54 -1.55 11.15 8.34
N ILE A 55 -0.88 10.12 8.84
CA ILE A 55 -0.71 8.85 8.11
C ILE A 55 -2.07 8.19 7.87
N SER A 56 -2.91 8.12 8.91
CA SER A 56 -4.25 7.55 8.81
C SER A 56 -5.15 8.28 7.79
N ASP A 57 -5.15 9.61 7.80
CA ASP A 57 -5.92 10.44 6.85
C ASP A 57 -5.43 10.21 5.39
N MET A 58 -4.11 10.07 5.18
CA MET A 58 -3.55 9.74 3.86
C MET A 58 -4.00 8.34 3.40
N MET A 59 -3.98 7.35 4.30
CA MET A 59 -4.48 6.00 4.01
C MET A 59 -5.96 6.04 3.65
N GLU A 60 -6.78 6.77 4.40
CA GLU A 60 -8.20 6.90 4.15
C GLU A 60 -8.48 7.52 2.77
N ASN A 61 -7.77 8.60 2.42
CA ASN A 61 -7.89 9.22 1.10
C ASN A 61 -7.52 8.24 -0.02
N ARG A 62 -6.44 7.48 0.14
CA ARG A 62 -6.03 6.47 -0.85
C ARG A 62 -7.08 5.37 -0.99
N ILE A 63 -7.65 4.89 0.12
CA ILE A 63 -8.74 3.91 0.13
C ILE A 63 -9.97 4.46 -0.60
N LYS A 64 -10.37 5.71 -0.31
CA LYS A 64 -11.51 6.37 -0.97
C LYS A 64 -11.29 6.47 -2.49
N ILE A 65 -10.09 6.83 -2.94
CA ILE A 65 -9.77 6.91 -4.37
C ILE A 65 -9.82 5.53 -5.02
N LEU A 66 -9.24 4.50 -4.39
CA LEU A 66 -9.23 3.14 -4.92
C LEU A 66 -10.62 2.50 -4.99
N LYS A 67 -11.51 2.79 -4.02
CA LYS A 67 -12.91 2.33 -4.04
C LYS A 67 -13.79 3.01 -5.09
N LYS A 68 -13.37 4.17 -5.60
CA LYS A 68 -14.07 4.89 -6.67
C LYS A 68 -13.67 4.41 -8.07
N GLY A 69 -12.63 3.57 -8.16
CA GLY A 69 -12.20 2.88 -9.38
C GLY A 69 -12.91 1.55 -9.55
#